data_AF-A0A9E0CI14-F1
#
_entry.id   AF-A0A9E0CI14-F1
#
_cell.length_a   1.000
_cell.length_b   1.000
_cell.length_c   1.000
_cell.angle_alpha   90.00
_cell.angle_beta   90.00
_cell.angle_gamma   90.00
#
_symmetry.space_group_name_H-M   'P 1'
#
loop_
_entity.id
_entity.type
_entity.pdbx_description
1 polymer ?
#
loop_
_entity_poly.entity_id
_entity_poly.type
_entity_poly.pdbx_seq_one_letter_code
_entity_poly.pdbx_strand_id
1 'polypeptide(L)'
;MYKTQKSYITKDKKMLDLINENYSLLLCLQHFDIDFSVDNSTVEQLCVENKINLNAFIVIANLYNGFFPVDDEINKIDNIKPILHFLKKSHSFYIEVKYPELKYYLEKIKNVHTSRDFQLIEQFFNDYFEEVLEHLKYEDDIAFPYFFSLERKDKITQSKSFSAKEYRNHHTDIETKLTDLKNLFLKHIKIKSDLNVKRKFLNTLFGLEFDLKIHSVIEEKVLIPLIERIENEQNE
;
A
#
# COMPACT_ATOMS: atom_id res chain seq x y z
N MET A 1 -11.37 -17.45 19.25
CA MET A 1 -11.04 -16.48 18.20
C MET A 1 -12.36 -15.93 17.71
N TYR A 2 -12.78 -14.75 18.18
CA TYR A 2 -14.00 -14.13 17.68
C TYR A 2 -13.78 -13.83 16.19
N LYS A 3 -14.64 -14.33 15.31
CA LYS A 3 -14.75 -13.79 13.95
C LYS A 3 -15.30 -12.37 14.13
N THR A 4 -14.42 -11.37 14.18
CA THR A 4 -14.86 -9.99 14.02
C THR A 4 -15.36 -9.87 12.58
N GLN A 5 -16.67 -9.69 12.43
CA GLN A 5 -17.24 -9.38 11.13
C GLN A 5 -16.81 -7.95 10.81
N LYS A 6 -15.90 -7.80 9.83
CA LYS A 6 -15.44 -6.49 9.39
C LYS A 6 -16.62 -5.71 8.87
N SER A 7 -16.88 -4.55 9.45
CA SER A 7 -17.99 -3.72 9.02
C SER A 7 -17.54 -2.71 7.97
N TYR A 8 -18.42 -2.37 7.03
CA TYR A 8 -18.15 -1.31 6.05
C TYR A 8 -18.00 0.01 6.79
N ILE A 9 -16.93 0.76 6.55
CA ILE A 9 -16.60 2.00 7.25
C ILE A 9 -17.47 3.14 6.73
N THR A 10 -18.17 3.82 7.63
CA THR A 10 -18.97 5.01 7.34
C THR A 10 -18.53 6.17 8.23
N LYS A 11 -18.89 7.40 7.83
CA LYS A 11 -18.42 8.65 8.44
C LYS A 11 -18.77 8.81 9.93
N ASP A 12 -19.85 8.18 10.36
CA ASP A 12 -20.45 8.26 11.70
C ASP A 12 -19.92 7.19 12.67
N LYS A 13 -19.23 6.16 12.16
CA LYS A 13 -18.62 5.13 13.01
C LYS A 13 -17.44 5.67 13.80
N LYS A 14 -17.28 5.17 15.02
CA LYS A 14 -16.14 5.49 15.88
C LYS A 14 -14.90 4.73 15.41
N MET A 15 -13.77 5.43 15.32
CA MET A 15 -12.53 4.82 14.86
C MET A 15 -12.02 3.76 15.83
N LEU A 16 -12.20 3.95 17.14
CA LEU A 16 -11.83 2.96 18.16
C LEU A 16 -12.53 1.61 17.95
N ASP A 17 -13.83 1.64 17.66
CA ASP A 17 -14.62 0.42 17.42
C ASP A 17 -14.14 -0.30 16.15
N LEU A 18 -13.88 0.46 15.08
CA LEU A 18 -13.36 -0.06 13.83
C LEU A 18 -11.97 -0.73 13.99
N ILE A 19 -11.06 -0.12 14.75
CA ILE A 19 -9.73 -0.70 15.04
C ILE A 19 -9.87 -2.00 15.84
N ASN A 20 -10.79 -2.04 16.81
CA ASN A 20 -11.06 -3.26 17.59
C ASN A 20 -11.67 -4.38 16.72
N GLU A 21 -12.46 -4.05 15.69
CA GLU A 21 -12.95 -5.01 14.70
C GLU A 21 -11.81 -5.52 13.78
N ASN A 22 -10.94 -4.62 13.33
CA ASN A 22 -9.84 -4.94 12.42
C ASN A 22 -8.58 -4.09 12.69
N TYR A 23 -7.61 -4.68 13.40
CA TYR A 23 -6.37 -3.99 13.76
C TYR A 23 -5.50 -3.59 12.55
N SER A 24 -5.72 -4.17 11.36
CA SER A 24 -5.03 -3.76 10.14
C SER A 24 -5.28 -2.28 9.79
N LEU A 25 -6.33 -1.66 10.33
CA LEU A 25 -6.57 -0.22 10.19
C LEU A 25 -5.48 0.64 10.86
N LEU A 26 -4.70 0.12 11.81
CA LEU A 26 -3.54 0.83 12.34
C LEU A 26 -2.49 1.11 11.26
N LEU A 27 -2.31 0.18 10.32
CA LEU A 27 -1.41 0.36 9.18
C LEU A 27 -1.96 1.42 8.21
N CYS A 28 -3.27 1.39 7.94
CA CYS A 28 -3.95 2.42 7.16
C CYS A 28 -3.76 3.82 7.79
N LEU A 29 -3.98 3.96 9.12
CA LEU A 29 -3.76 5.22 9.83
C LEU A 29 -2.32 5.69 9.75
N GLN A 30 -1.35 4.78 9.85
CA GLN A 30 0.07 5.10 9.72
C GLN A 30 0.40 5.70 8.35
N HIS A 31 -0.16 5.16 7.27
CA HIS A 31 0.03 5.69 5.91
C HIS A 31 -0.68 7.03 5.69
N PHE A 32 -1.73 7.32 6.44
CA PHE A 32 -2.34 8.64 6.50
C PHE A 32 -1.62 9.63 7.44
N ASP A 33 -0.56 9.19 8.13
CA ASP A 33 0.16 9.99 9.14
C ASP A 33 -0.73 10.41 10.33
N ILE A 34 -1.70 9.56 10.69
CA ILE A 34 -2.65 9.77 11.80
C ILE A 34 -2.17 9.00 13.04
N ASP A 35 -2.19 9.66 14.19
CA ASP A 35 -1.92 9.03 15.50
C ASP A 35 -2.95 7.93 15.82
N PHE A 36 -2.52 6.86 16.50
CA PHE A 36 -3.38 5.74 16.88
C PHE A 36 -4.29 6.06 18.09
N SER A 37 -4.06 7.18 18.76
CA SER A 37 -4.82 7.66 19.92
C SER A 37 -6.12 8.36 19.48
N VAL A 38 -7.07 7.57 18.97
CA VAL A 38 -8.28 8.08 18.27
C VAL A 38 -9.47 8.47 19.16
N ASP A 39 -9.33 8.40 20.49
CA ASP A 39 -10.40 8.62 21.49
C ASP A 39 -11.75 7.98 21.07
N ASN A 40 -12.85 8.75 21.11
CA ASN A 40 -14.18 8.37 20.67
C ASN A 40 -14.58 9.08 19.38
N SER A 41 -13.60 9.64 18.65
CA SER A 41 -13.84 10.38 17.42
C SER A 41 -14.48 9.49 16.35
N THR A 42 -15.46 10.05 15.64
CA THR A 42 -15.99 9.43 14.43
C THR A 42 -14.97 9.53 13.30
N VAL A 43 -15.15 8.74 12.24
CA VAL A 43 -14.34 8.83 11.02
C VAL A 43 -14.36 10.25 10.44
N GLU A 44 -15.52 10.91 10.43
CA GLU A 44 -15.65 12.30 9.98
C GLU A 44 -14.82 13.28 10.83
N GLN A 45 -14.91 13.16 12.15
CA GLN A 45 -14.16 14.01 13.09
C GLN A 45 -12.64 13.80 12.93
N LEU A 46 -12.21 12.55 12.85
CA LEU A 46 -10.80 12.20 12.66
C LEU A 46 -10.25 12.75 11.34
N CYS A 47 -11.02 12.65 10.24
CA CYS A 47 -10.63 13.22 8.95
C CYS A 47 -10.52 14.74 9.01
N VAL A 48 -11.46 15.43 9.68
CA VAL A 48 -11.43 16.89 9.84
C VAL A 48 -10.20 17.34 10.64
N GLU A 49 -9.92 16.69 11.77
CA GLU A 49 -8.77 16.99 12.63
C GLU A 49 -7.43 16.86 11.88
N ASN A 50 -7.31 15.82 11.05
CA ASN A 50 -6.09 15.52 10.30
C ASN A 50 -6.07 16.15 8.89
N LYS A 51 -7.10 16.93 8.52
CA LYS A 51 -7.23 17.60 7.21
C LYS A 51 -7.19 16.61 6.02
N ILE A 52 -7.82 15.46 6.20
CA ILE A 52 -7.92 14.40 5.18
C ILE A 52 -9.30 14.46 4.53
N ASN A 53 -9.35 14.25 3.21
CA ASN A 53 -10.61 14.15 2.49
C ASN A 53 -11.38 12.89 2.94
N LEU A 54 -12.60 13.09 3.45
CA LEU A 54 -13.42 12.01 4.00
C LEU A 54 -13.70 10.89 3.00
N ASN A 55 -13.99 11.21 1.73
CA ASN A 55 -14.32 10.21 0.72
C ASN A 55 -13.09 9.37 0.37
N ALA A 56 -11.92 10.00 0.22
CA ALA A 56 -10.66 9.29 0.00
C ALA A 56 -10.32 8.36 1.17
N PHE A 57 -10.48 8.84 2.41
CA PHE A 57 -10.26 8.01 3.61
C PHE A 57 -11.20 6.81 3.65
N ILE A 58 -12.51 7.02 3.45
CA ILE A 58 -13.50 5.93 3.50
C ILE A 58 -13.20 4.87 2.44
N VAL A 59 -12.89 5.29 1.19
CA VAL A 59 -12.53 4.36 0.11
C VAL A 59 -11.30 3.53 0.48
N ILE A 60 -10.22 4.18 0.89
CA ILE A 60 -8.96 3.51 1.22
C ILE A 60 -9.11 2.61 2.46
N ALA A 61 -9.71 3.10 3.55
CA ALA A 61 -9.86 2.34 4.77
C ALA A 61 -10.76 1.10 4.58
N ASN A 62 -11.77 1.19 3.70
CA ASN A 62 -12.61 0.04 3.38
C ASN A 62 -11.87 -1.08 2.64
N LEU A 63 -10.82 -0.77 1.87
CA LEU A 63 -9.95 -1.79 1.27
C LEU A 63 -9.25 -2.65 2.33
N TYR A 64 -8.80 -2.06 3.44
CA TYR A 64 -8.24 -2.80 4.59
C TYR A 64 -9.30 -3.71 5.25
N ASN A 65 -10.57 -3.33 5.15
CA ASN A 65 -11.70 -4.14 5.60
C ASN A 65 -12.18 -5.17 4.56
N GLY A 66 -11.62 -5.19 3.36
CA GLY A 66 -11.96 -6.12 2.28
C GLY A 66 -13.18 -5.70 1.46
N PHE A 67 -13.59 -4.44 1.55
CA PHE A 67 -14.64 -3.86 0.71
C PHE A 67 -13.99 -3.06 -0.42
N PHE A 68 -14.28 -3.46 -1.66
CA PHE A 68 -13.76 -2.79 -2.85
C PHE A 68 -14.68 -1.62 -3.23
N PRO A 69 -14.11 -0.48 -3.66
CA PRO A 69 -14.92 0.67 -4.02
C PRO A 69 -15.72 0.43 -5.30
N VAL A 70 -16.88 1.06 -5.37
CA VAL A 70 -17.67 1.17 -6.62
C VAL A 70 -17.49 2.55 -7.25
N ASP A 71 -17.80 2.66 -8.55
CA ASP A 71 -17.59 3.89 -9.34
C ASP A 71 -18.21 5.14 -8.68
N ASP A 72 -19.40 5.03 -8.10
CA ASP A 72 -20.07 6.15 -7.41
C ASP A 72 -19.32 6.67 -6.18
N GLU A 73 -18.52 5.85 -5.53
CA GLU A 73 -17.70 6.24 -4.37
C GLU A 73 -16.43 6.94 -4.84
N ILE A 74 -15.79 6.40 -5.88
CA ILE A 74 -14.60 6.99 -6.50
C ILE A 74 -14.96 8.35 -7.09
N ASN A 75 -16.11 8.46 -7.75
CA ASN A 75 -16.57 9.70 -8.39
C ASN A 75 -16.76 10.87 -7.41
N LYS A 76 -17.02 10.58 -6.13
CA LYS A 76 -17.15 11.59 -5.05
C LYS A 76 -15.80 12.11 -4.54
N ILE A 77 -14.68 11.54 -4.98
CA ILE A 77 -13.36 12.04 -4.67
C ILE A 77 -13.05 13.19 -5.63
N ASP A 78 -12.88 14.38 -5.06
CA ASP A 78 -12.65 15.65 -5.77
C ASP A 78 -11.19 16.12 -5.69
N ASN A 79 -10.36 15.41 -4.93
CA ASN A 79 -8.97 15.76 -4.64
C ASN A 79 -8.13 14.48 -4.50
N ILE A 80 -7.09 14.36 -5.31
CA ILE A 80 -6.19 13.20 -5.37
C ILE A 80 -5.01 13.33 -4.41
N LYS A 81 -4.69 14.53 -3.90
CA LYS A 81 -3.56 14.74 -2.96
C LYS A 81 -3.54 13.78 -1.78
N PRO A 82 -4.67 13.50 -1.09
CA PRO A 82 -4.66 12.56 0.03
C PRO A 82 -4.26 11.14 -0.39
N ILE A 83 -4.67 10.71 -1.59
CA ILE A 83 -4.32 9.40 -2.16
C ILE A 83 -2.83 9.36 -2.49
N LEU A 84 -2.31 10.38 -3.19
CA LEU A 84 -0.89 10.47 -3.52
C LEU A 84 -0.02 10.52 -2.26
N HIS A 85 -0.45 11.26 -1.23
CA HIS A 85 0.28 11.30 0.04
C HIS A 85 0.27 9.94 0.75
N PHE A 86 -0.87 9.26 0.77
CA PHE A 86 -1.01 7.91 1.32
C PHE A 86 -0.08 6.92 0.63
N LEU A 87 -0.04 6.91 -0.70
CA LEU A 87 0.85 6.04 -1.47
C LEU A 87 2.32 6.36 -1.18
N LYS A 88 2.72 7.64 -1.21
CA LYS A 88 4.09 8.07 -0.84
C LYS A 88 4.49 7.62 0.57
N LYS A 89 3.60 7.75 1.56
CA LYS A 89 3.85 7.27 2.92
C LYS A 89 3.99 5.75 2.98
N SER A 90 3.19 5.03 2.17
CA SER A 90 3.33 3.58 2.01
C SER A 90 4.69 3.21 1.42
N HIS A 91 5.19 3.96 0.43
CA HIS A 91 6.51 3.74 -0.17
C HIS A 91 7.62 3.89 0.88
N SER A 92 7.62 5.00 1.64
CA SER A 92 8.57 5.20 2.73
C SER A 92 8.49 4.06 3.75
N PHE A 93 7.30 3.60 4.11
CA PHE A 93 7.14 2.46 5.02
C PHE A 93 7.74 1.16 4.45
N TYR A 94 7.53 0.87 3.16
CA TYR A 94 8.11 -0.31 2.53
C TYR A 94 9.63 -0.27 2.53
N ILE A 95 10.19 0.87 2.13
CA ILE A 95 11.64 1.07 1.93
C ILE A 95 12.38 1.18 3.26
N GLU A 96 11.85 1.95 4.21
CA GLU A 96 12.56 2.32 5.44
C GLU A 96 12.26 1.37 6.60
N VAL A 97 11.12 0.66 6.57
CA VAL A 97 10.70 -0.22 7.67
C VAL A 97 10.67 -1.68 7.22
N LYS A 98 9.86 -2.03 6.22
CA LYS A 98 9.59 -3.45 5.89
C LYS A 98 10.77 -4.14 5.25
N TYR A 99 11.40 -3.52 4.27
CA TYR A 99 12.55 -4.12 3.59
C TYR A 99 13.74 -4.34 4.54
N PRO A 100 14.15 -3.35 5.37
CA PRO A 100 15.19 -3.56 6.37
C PRO A 100 14.85 -4.65 7.40
N GLU A 101 13.59 -4.71 7.85
CA GLU A 101 13.12 -5.75 8.78
C GLU A 101 13.23 -7.16 8.16
N LEU A 102 12.78 -7.32 6.90
CA LEU A 102 12.88 -8.59 6.19
C LEU A 102 14.34 -9.01 5.96
N LYS A 103 15.18 -8.07 5.53
CA LYS A 103 16.62 -8.31 5.32
C LYS A 103 17.30 -8.73 6.62
N TYR A 104 16.98 -8.09 7.75
CA TYR A 104 17.48 -8.48 9.06
C TYR A 104 17.15 -9.94 9.39
N TYR A 105 15.90 -10.36 9.23
CA TYR A 105 15.51 -11.74 9.53
C TYR A 105 16.09 -12.74 8.51
N LEU A 106 16.20 -12.36 7.24
CA LEU A 106 16.81 -13.18 6.20
C LEU A 106 18.27 -13.52 6.54
N GLU A 107 19.05 -12.52 6.98
CA GLU A 107 20.44 -12.73 7.44
C GLU A 107 20.51 -13.62 8.69
N LYS A 108 19.56 -13.50 9.63
CA LYS A 108 19.48 -14.42 10.78
C LYS A 108 19.24 -15.86 10.34
N ILE A 109 18.37 -16.07 9.34
CA ILE A 109 18.10 -17.39 8.78
C ILE A 109 19.35 -17.94 8.07
N LYS A 110 20.02 -17.11 7.26
CA LYS A 110 21.23 -17.47 6.49
C LYS A 110 22.35 -18.01 7.37
N ASN A 111 22.56 -17.42 8.55
CA ASN A 111 23.57 -17.87 9.51
C ASN A 111 23.36 -19.31 10.01
N VAL A 112 22.15 -19.85 9.88
CA VAL A 112 21.76 -21.18 10.35
C VAL A 112 21.46 -22.13 9.18
N HIS A 113 21.24 -21.59 7.97
CA HIS A 113 20.76 -22.35 6.83
C HIS A 113 21.40 -21.85 5.53
N THR A 114 22.38 -22.59 5.01
CA THR A 114 23.16 -22.23 3.81
C THR A 114 22.98 -23.24 2.66
N SER A 115 21.81 -23.87 2.55
CA SER A 115 21.55 -24.79 1.44
C SER A 115 21.49 -24.05 0.10
N ARG A 116 21.72 -24.77 -1.01
CA ARG A 116 21.56 -24.24 -2.37
C ARG A 116 20.15 -23.67 -2.59
N ASP A 117 19.13 -24.35 -2.08
CA ASP A 117 17.74 -23.87 -2.16
C ASP A 117 17.55 -22.53 -1.44
N PHE A 118 18.21 -22.33 -0.31
CA PHE A 118 18.17 -21.05 0.40
C PHE A 118 18.87 -19.95 -0.38
N GLN A 119 20.02 -20.24 -1.00
CA GLN A 119 20.73 -19.26 -1.84
C GLN A 119 19.88 -18.80 -3.03
N LEU A 120 19.15 -19.70 -3.68
CA LEU A 120 18.22 -19.35 -4.76
C LEU A 120 17.05 -18.50 -4.26
N ILE A 121 16.52 -18.80 -3.08
CA ILE A 121 15.44 -18.02 -2.46
C ILE A 121 15.94 -16.64 -2.03
N GLU A 122 17.15 -16.55 -1.50
CA GLU A 122 17.80 -15.28 -1.16
C GLU A 122 18.04 -14.43 -2.40
N GLN A 123 18.50 -15.03 -3.50
CA GLN A 123 18.63 -14.33 -4.78
C GLN A 123 17.28 -13.81 -5.27
N PHE A 124 16.25 -14.66 -5.32
CA PHE A 124 14.91 -14.25 -5.71
C PHE A 124 14.37 -13.11 -4.82
N PHE A 125 14.62 -13.17 -3.51
CA PHE A 125 14.26 -12.10 -2.59
C PHE A 125 14.93 -10.78 -2.98
N ASN A 126 16.24 -10.78 -3.24
CA ASN A 126 16.97 -9.56 -3.61
C ASN A 126 16.48 -9.00 -4.94
N ASP A 127 16.35 -9.84 -5.96
CA ASP A 127 15.88 -9.46 -7.29
C ASP A 127 14.46 -8.87 -7.23
N TYR A 128 13.57 -9.48 -6.42
CA TYR A 128 12.22 -8.97 -6.19
C TYR A 128 12.22 -7.57 -5.55
N PHE A 129 13.01 -7.37 -4.49
CA PHE A 129 13.03 -6.07 -3.81
C PHE A 129 13.71 -4.98 -4.65
N GLU A 130 14.66 -5.33 -5.52
CA GLU A 130 15.23 -4.40 -6.49
C GLU A 130 14.15 -3.89 -7.46
N GLU A 131 13.33 -4.80 -8.02
CA GLU A 131 12.21 -4.43 -8.88
C GLU A 131 11.16 -3.56 -8.18
N VAL A 132 10.82 -3.88 -6.92
CA VAL A 132 9.92 -3.02 -6.12
C VAL A 132 10.53 -1.63 -5.96
N LEU A 133 11.82 -1.51 -5.64
CA LEU A 133 12.47 -0.22 -5.48
C LEU A 133 12.48 0.59 -6.78
N GLU A 134 12.72 -0.05 -7.92
CA GLU A 134 12.66 0.59 -9.24
C GLU A 134 11.25 1.09 -9.57
N HIS A 135 10.23 0.28 -9.28
CA HIS A 135 8.82 0.64 -9.47
C HIS A 135 8.45 1.86 -8.61
N LEU A 136 8.64 1.80 -7.29
CA LEU A 136 8.30 2.90 -6.38
C LEU A 136 9.06 4.19 -6.74
N LYS A 137 10.32 4.06 -7.19
CA LYS A 137 11.10 5.20 -7.64
C LYS A 137 10.54 5.85 -8.91
N TYR A 138 10.12 5.06 -9.89
CA TYR A 138 9.45 5.58 -11.09
C TYR A 138 8.19 6.37 -10.71
N GLU A 139 7.42 5.88 -9.75
CA GLU A 139 6.24 6.57 -9.25
C GLU A 139 6.59 7.89 -8.57
N ASP A 140 7.54 7.87 -7.64
CA ASP A 140 7.92 9.04 -6.86
C ASP A 140 8.62 10.14 -7.68
N ASP A 141 9.44 9.75 -8.65
CA ASP A 141 10.27 10.65 -9.45
C ASP A 141 9.56 11.11 -10.74
N ILE A 142 8.61 10.33 -11.28
CA ILE A 142 7.98 10.59 -12.59
C ILE A 142 6.45 10.72 -12.48
N ALA A 143 5.77 9.65 -12.04
CA ALA A 143 4.31 9.59 -12.12
C ALA A 143 3.61 10.56 -11.14
N PHE A 144 3.95 10.50 -9.86
CA PHE A 144 3.33 11.33 -8.83
C PHE A 144 3.60 12.83 -9.03
N PRO A 145 4.82 13.28 -9.40
CA PRO A 145 5.06 14.68 -9.76
C PRO A 145 4.12 15.17 -10.89
N TYR A 146 3.90 14.34 -11.91
CA TYR A 146 2.94 14.65 -12.96
C TYR A 146 1.50 14.72 -12.42
N PHE A 147 1.06 13.76 -11.62
CA PHE A 147 -0.29 13.77 -11.01
C PHE A 147 -0.52 15.01 -10.13
N PHE A 148 0.47 15.42 -9.33
CA PHE A 148 0.38 16.68 -8.55
C PHE A 148 0.28 17.92 -9.44
N SER A 149 0.86 17.91 -10.64
CA SER A 149 0.80 19.04 -11.57
C SER A 149 -0.59 19.23 -12.17
N LEU A 150 -1.31 18.12 -12.42
CA LEU A 150 -2.69 18.15 -12.93
C LEU A 150 -3.63 18.89 -11.97
N GLU A 151 -3.44 18.73 -10.66
CA GLU A 151 -4.26 19.41 -9.66
C GLU A 151 -4.05 20.93 -9.59
N ARG A 152 -2.84 21.41 -9.86
CA ARG A 152 -2.55 22.85 -9.76
C ARG A 152 -3.13 23.65 -10.91
N LYS A 153 -3.65 22.99 -11.95
CA LYS A 153 -4.01 23.62 -13.23
C LYS A 153 -2.90 24.52 -13.77
N ASP A 154 -1.65 24.23 -13.38
CA ASP A 154 -0.49 24.87 -13.97
C ASP A 154 -0.60 24.56 -15.46
N LYS A 155 -0.69 25.58 -16.32
CA LYS A 155 -0.73 25.36 -17.78
C LYS A 155 0.48 24.51 -18.14
N ILE A 156 0.27 23.20 -18.33
CA ILE A 156 1.35 22.24 -18.52
C ILE A 156 2.01 22.57 -19.86
N THR A 157 3.06 23.38 -19.81
CA THR A 157 3.98 23.58 -20.93
C THR A 157 5.05 22.47 -20.97
N GLN A 158 4.90 21.39 -20.20
CA GLN A 158 5.86 20.28 -20.18
C GLN A 158 5.24 18.94 -20.59
N SER A 159 5.68 18.51 -21.77
CA SER A 159 5.68 17.18 -22.36
C SER A 159 4.34 16.44 -22.47
N LYS A 160 3.82 16.40 -23.70
CA LYS A 160 2.83 15.40 -24.17
C LYS A 160 3.31 13.93 -24.07
N SER A 161 4.45 13.64 -23.43
CA SER A 161 4.97 12.28 -23.36
C SER A 161 4.21 11.45 -22.33
N PHE A 162 3.91 11.99 -21.14
CA PHE A 162 3.37 11.24 -20.00
C PHE A 162 1.86 11.39 -19.82
N SER A 163 1.20 10.30 -19.41
CA SER A 163 -0.24 10.24 -19.13
C SER A 163 -0.58 9.09 -18.18
N ALA A 164 -1.79 9.10 -17.61
CA ALA A 164 -2.34 7.97 -16.86
C ALA A 164 -2.30 6.66 -17.65
N LYS A 165 -2.51 6.73 -18.98
CA LYS A 165 -2.41 5.57 -19.86
C LYS A 165 -0.98 5.03 -19.96
N GLU A 166 0.02 5.89 -20.04
CA GLU A 166 1.43 5.46 -20.03
C GLU A 166 1.77 4.81 -18.70
N TYR A 167 1.38 5.43 -17.58
CA TYR A 167 1.58 4.87 -16.24
C TYR A 167 0.93 3.49 -16.09
N ARG A 168 -0.34 3.34 -16.51
CA ARG A 168 -1.06 2.05 -16.52
C ARG A 168 -0.30 0.95 -17.29
N ASN A 169 0.35 1.30 -18.40
CA ASN A 169 1.12 0.33 -19.19
C ASN A 169 2.47 -0.04 -18.56
N HIS A 170 3.02 0.82 -17.69
CA HIS A 170 4.26 0.57 -16.96
C HIS A 170 4.04 -0.13 -15.62
N HIS A 171 2.82 -0.17 -15.10
CA HIS A 171 2.51 -0.78 -13.81
C HIS A 171 2.88 -2.28 -13.81
N THR A 172 3.80 -2.65 -12.93
CA THR A 172 4.30 -4.02 -12.77
C THR A 172 3.51 -4.75 -11.69
N ASP A 173 3.34 -6.06 -11.84
CA ASP A 173 2.64 -6.92 -10.86
C ASP A 173 3.60 -7.34 -9.73
N ILE A 174 3.98 -6.36 -8.90
CA ILE A 174 4.90 -6.56 -7.77
C ILE A 174 4.22 -7.30 -6.61
N GLU A 175 2.90 -7.29 -6.53
CA GLU A 175 2.14 -7.97 -5.48
C GLU A 175 2.10 -9.50 -5.68
N THR A 176 2.11 -9.99 -6.92
CA THR A 176 2.02 -11.43 -7.19
C THR A 176 3.32 -12.16 -6.87
N LYS A 177 4.49 -11.54 -7.13
CA LYS A 177 5.81 -12.14 -6.84
C LYS A 177 6.05 -12.40 -5.35
N LEU A 178 5.45 -11.63 -4.44
CA LEU A 178 5.49 -11.92 -2.99
C LEU A 178 4.79 -13.21 -2.63
N THR A 179 3.70 -13.54 -3.33
CA THR A 179 2.98 -14.80 -3.11
C THR A 179 3.90 -15.99 -3.39
N ASP A 180 4.70 -15.91 -4.45
CA ASP A 180 5.67 -16.94 -4.82
C ASP A 180 6.81 -17.04 -3.81
N LEU A 181 7.42 -15.92 -3.43
CA LEU A 181 8.46 -15.88 -2.40
C LEU A 181 8.00 -16.52 -1.09
N LYS A 182 6.81 -16.14 -0.61
CA LYS A 182 6.17 -16.73 0.57
C LYS A 182 5.99 -18.24 0.43
N ASN A 183 5.48 -18.69 -0.70
CA ASN A 183 5.26 -20.11 -0.96
C ASN A 183 6.58 -20.90 -1.00
N LEU A 184 7.64 -20.32 -1.58
CA LEU A 184 8.97 -20.92 -1.60
C LEU A 184 9.53 -21.09 -0.17
N PHE A 185 9.43 -20.06 0.66
CA PHE A 185 9.86 -20.11 2.07
C PHE A 185 9.10 -21.15 2.90
N LEU A 186 7.79 -21.27 2.69
CA LEU A 186 6.95 -22.24 3.41
C LEU A 186 7.25 -23.68 2.99
N LYS A 187 7.51 -23.92 1.70
CA LYS A 187 7.74 -25.26 1.14
C LYS A 187 9.17 -25.77 1.36
N HIS A 188 10.17 -24.91 1.18
CA HIS A 188 11.57 -25.35 1.04
C HIS A 188 12.47 -25.05 2.23
N ILE A 189 12.16 -24.05 3.05
CA ILE A 189 13.03 -23.64 4.16
C ILE A 189 12.61 -24.29 5.47
N LYS A 190 13.39 -25.24 6.00
CA LYS A 190 13.10 -25.92 7.29
C LYS A 190 14.01 -25.41 8.39
N ILE A 191 13.47 -24.64 9.33
CA ILE A 191 14.21 -24.08 10.47
C ILE A 191 13.67 -24.71 11.75
N LYS A 192 14.36 -25.73 12.27
CA LYS A 192 13.97 -26.41 13.52
C LYS A 192 14.54 -25.73 14.77
N SER A 193 15.68 -25.07 14.65
CA SER A 193 16.42 -24.45 15.76
C SER A 193 15.91 -23.07 16.16
N ASP A 194 15.26 -22.33 15.25
CA ASP A 194 14.73 -20.99 15.51
C ASP A 194 13.40 -20.72 14.78
N LEU A 195 12.33 -21.30 15.32
CA LEU A 195 10.97 -21.06 14.83
C LEU A 195 10.51 -19.61 15.04
N ASN A 196 11.11 -18.87 15.97
CA ASN A 196 10.73 -17.48 16.25
C ASN A 196 11.16 -16.56 15.12
N VAL A 197 12.42 -16.67 14.65
CA VAL A 197 12.91 -15.91 13.50
C VAL A 197 12.11 -16.25 12.25
N LYS A 198 11.86 -17.55 11.98
CA LYS A 198 11.06 -17.95 10.82
C LYS A 198 9.65 -17.36 10.87
N ARG A 199 8.98 -17.43 12.02
CA ARG A 199 7.63 -16.87 12.20
C ARG A 199 7.63 -15.35 12.00
N LYS A 200 8.62 -14.64 12.55
CA LYS A 200 8.73 -13.18 12.39
C LYS A 200 8.94 -12.79 10.93
N PHE A 201 9.88 -13.43 10.23
CA PHE A 201 10.09 -13.20 8.80
C PHE A 201 8.80 -13.40 8.00
N LEU A 202 8.12 -14.53 8.19
CA LEU A 202 6.86 -14.82 7.50
C LEU A 202 5.77 -13.81 7.85
N ASN A 203 5.59 -13.46 9.12
CA ASN A 203 4.59 -12.46 9.50
C ASN A 203 4.86 -11.10 8.84
N THR A 204 6.12 -10.66 8.79
CA THR A 204 6.50 -9.44 8.09
C THR A 204 6.20 -9.54 6.59
N LEU A 205 6.50 -10.69 5.97
CA LEU A 205 6.26 -10.93 4.55
C LEU A 205 4.76 -10.94 4.21
N PHE A 206 3.94 -11.61 5.01
CA PHE A 206 2.48 -11.64 4.84
C PHE A 206 1.87 -10.25 5.06
N GLY A 207 2.38 -9.48 6.03
CA GLY A 207 1.93 -8.11 6.26
C GLY A 207 2.25 -7.20 5.09
N LEU A 208 3.46 -7.30 4.52
CA LEU A 208 3.86 -6.55 3.33
C LEU A 208 3.04 -6.94 2.10
N GLU A 209 2.81 -8.23 1.87
CA GLU A 209 1.97 -8.71 0.76
C GLU A 209 0.52 -8.18 0.87
N PHE A 210 -0.04 -8.17 2.07
CA PHE A 210 -1.37 -7.61 2.30
C PHE A 210 -1.45 -6.13 1.93
N ASP A 211 -0.43 -5.36 2.32
CA ASP A 211 -0.39 -3.91 2.12
C ASP A 211 -0.13 -3.55 0.65
N LEU A 212 0.82 -4.24 0.00
CA LEU A 212 1.09 -4.06 -1.43
C LEU A 212 -0.12 -4.40 -2.30
N LYS A 213 -0.89 -5.44 -1.95
CA LYS A 213 -2.15 -5.73 -2.67
C LYS A 213 -3.16 -4.59 -2.56
N ILE A 214 -3.24 -3.93 -1.40
CA ILE A 214 -4.13 -2.78 -1.22
C ILE A 214 -3.59 -1.59 -2.01
N HIS A 215 -2.28 -1.34 -1.96
CA HIS A 215 -1.59 -0.30 -2.73
C HIS A 215 -1.86 -0.46 -4.24
N SER A 216 -1.65 -1.63 -4.84
CA SER A 216 -1.96 -1.88 -6.26
C SER A 216 -3.45 -1.63 -6.57
N VAL A 217 -4.37 -1.99 -5.67
CA VAL A 217 -5.80 -1.73 -5.85
C VAL A 217 -6.13 -0.24 -5.79
N ILE A 218 -5.49 0.51 -4.90
CA ILE A 218 -5.64 1.98 -4.83
C ILE A 218 -5.19 2.59 -6.15
N GLU A 219 -4.04 2.18 -6.69
CA GLU A 219 -3.53 2.71 -7.94
C GLU A 219 -4.44 2.38 -9.12
N GLU A 220 -4.74 1.10 -9.33
CA GLU A 220 -5.49 0.65 -10.50
C GLU A 220 -6.96 1.06 -10.50
N LYS A 221 -7.61 1.01 -9.33
CA LYS A 221 -9.07 1.14 -9.22
C LYS A 221 -9.50 2.51 -8.72
N VAL A 222 -8.61 3.29 -8.10
CA VAL A 222 -8.96 4.60 -7.56
C VAL A 222 -8.15 5.70 -8.24
N LEU A 223 -6.83 5.66 -8.16
CA LEU A 223 -5.98 6.75 -8.64
C LEU A 223 -6.06 6.90 -10.15
N ILE A 224 -5.77 5.84 -10.91
CA ILE A 224 -5.72 5.92 -12.39
C ILE A 224 -7.04 6.44 -12.98
N PRO A 225 -8.23 5.92 -12.61
CA PRO A 225 -9.51 6.47 -13.09
C PRO A 225 -9.71 7.96 -12.76
N LEU A 226 -9.28 8.40 -11.56
CA LEU A 226 -9.37 9.81 -11.18
C LEU A 226 -8.43 10.68 -12.04
N ILE A 227 -7.21 10.22 -12.32
CA ILE A 227 -6.28 10.94 -13.19
C ILE A 227 -6.83 11.01 -14.63
N GLU A 228 -7.30 9.89 -15.20
CA GLU A 228 -7.88 9.86 -16.55
C GLU A 228 -9.04 10.86 -16.68
N ARG A 229 -9.89 10.97 -15.64
CA ARG A 229 -10.96 11.98 -15.60
C ARG A 229 -10.42 13.41 -15.61
N ILE A 230 -9.43 13.72 -14.77
CA ILE A 230 -8.81 15.05 -14.70
C ILE A 230 -8.12 15.40 -16.02
N GLU A 231 -7.42 14.46 -16.64
CA GLU A 231 -6.78 14.64 -17.96
C GLU A 231 -7.82 14.96 -19.04
N ASN A 232 -8.97 14.26 -19.06
CA ASN A 232 -10.03 14.51 -20.02
C ASN A 232 -10.67 15.90 -19.83
N GLU A 233 -10.97 16.29 -18.59
CA GLU A 233 -11.53 17.62 -18.26
C GLU A 233 -10.60 18.79 -18.64
N GLN A 234 -9.28 18.57 -18.72
CA GLN A 234 -8.31 19.59 -19.14
C GLN A 234 -8.08 19.66 -20.65
N ASN A 235 -8.45 18.60 -21.38
CA ASN A 235 -8.35 18.51 -22.84
C ASN A 235 -9.64 18.98 -23.56
N GLU A 236 -10.74 19.17 -22.82
CA GLU A 236 -11.98 19.81 -23.27
C GLU A 236 -11.90 21.35 -23.21
#